data_AF-A0A4Q1AIF1-F1
#
_entry.id   AF-A0A4Q1AIF1-F1
#
_cell.length_a   1.000
_cell.length_b   1.000
_cell.length_c   1.000
_cell.angle_alpha   90.00
_cell.angle_beta   90.00
_cell.angle_gamma   90.00
#
_symmetry.space_group_name_H-M   'P 1'
#
loop_
_entity.id
_entity.type
_entity.pdbx_description
1 polymer ?
#
loop_
_entity_poly.entity_id
_entity_poly.type
_entity_poly.pdbx_seq_one_letter_code
_entity_poly.pdbx_strand_id
1 'polypeptide(L)'
;MNKEQVKKEFAQVIRNAKIAAAIFFILLTPSIVMIIKGVDQVFGQGQDFWFRAGIAGFVIYMGFTIFLWKCPKCKKFPGRGWFRKECQSCGTELS
;
A
#
# COMPACT_ATOMS: atom_id res chain seq x y z
N MET A 1 -5.77 23.54 -9.75
CA MET A 1 -6.62 22.33 -9.78
C MET A 1 -7.97 22.65 -9.18
N ASN A 2 -9.04 22.21 -9.83
CA ASN A 2 -10.39 22.27 -9.27
C ASN A 2 -10.53 21.25 -8.12
N LYS A 3 -11.42 21.49 -7.15
CA LYS A 3 -11.71 20.58 -6.03
C LYS A 3 -12.06 19.18 -6.50
N GLU A 4 -12.94 19.05 -7.49
CA GLU A 4 -13.34 17.77 -8.07
C GLU A 4 -12.17 16.99 -8.67
N GLN A 5 -11.22 17.69 -9.31
CA GLN A 5 -10.02 17.06 -9.85
C GLN A 5 -9.11 16.53 -8.74
N VAL A 6 -8.96 17.28 -7.64
CA VAL A 6 -8.16 16.83 -6.49
C VAL A 6 -8.75 15.56 -5.89
N LYS A 7 -10.07 15.51 -5.67
CA LYS A 7 -10.76 14.33 -5.14
C LYS A 7 -10.61 13.13 -6.06
N LYS A 8 -10.80 13.30 -7.37
CA LYS A 8 -10.65 12.25 -8.38
C LYS A 8 -9.23 11.67 -8.41
N GLU A 9 -8.20 12.53 -8.46
CA GLU A 9 -6.81 12.09 -8.45
C GLU A 9 -6.44 11.42 -7.12
N PHE A 10 -6.93 11.94 -6.00
CA PHE A 10 -6.66 11.34 -4.69
C PHE A 10 -7.34 9.97 -4.55
N ALA A 11 -8.55 9.78 -5.06
CA ALA A 11 -9.20 8.47 -5.12
C ALA A 11 -8.35 7.45 -5.90
N GLN A 12 -7.66 7.87 -6.96
CA GLN A 12 -6.73 7.01 -7.70
C GLN A 12 -5.48 6.67 -6.86
N VAL A 13 -4.93 7.63 -6.11
CA VAL A 13 -3.85 7.39 -5.15
C VAL A 13 -4.30 6.36 -4.10
N ILE A 14 -5.50 6.49 -3.54
CA ILE A 14 -6.05 5.54 -2.57
C ILE A 14 -6.23 4.15 -3.19
N ARG A 15 -6.77 4.06 -4.41
CA ARG A 15 -6.93 2.78 -5.12
C ARG A 15 -5.58 2.09 -5.31
N ASN A 16 -4.56 2.83 -5.74
CA ASN A 16 -3.22 2.28 -5.93
C ASN A 16 -2.59 1.86 -4.61
N ALA A 17 -2.84 2.59 -3.51
CA ALA A 17 -2.39 2.21 -2.18
C ALA A 17 -3.01 0.89 -1.70
N LYS A 18 -4.31 0.70 -1.96
CA LYS A 18 -5.01 -0.55 -1.68
C LYS A 18 -4.44 -1.71 -2.48
N ILE A 19 -4.14 -1.50 -3.77
CA ILE A 19 -3.52 -2.51 -4.63
C ILE A 19 -2.11 -2.87 -4.11
N ALA A 20 -1.29 -1.87 -3.81
CA ALA A 20 0.06 -2.10 -3.27
C ALA A 20 0.01 -2.87 -1.94
N ALA A 21 -0.90 -2.50 -1.04
CA ALA A 21 -1.12 -3.22 0.21
C ALA A 21 -1.60 -4.66 -0.03
N ALA A 22 -2.54 -4.87 -0.96
CA ALA A 22 -3.04 -6.20 -1.31
C ALA A 22 -1.93 -7.11 -1.85
N ILE A 23 -1.08 -6.60 -2.74
CA ILE A 23 0.09 -7.34 -3.24
C ILE A 23 1.02 -7.74 -2.08
N PHE A 24 1.32 -6.79 -1.18
CA PHE A 24 2.15 -7.10 -0.01
C PHE A 24 1.54 -8.21 0.86
N PHE A 25 0.25 -8.12 1.19
CA PHE A 25 -0.41 -9.15 2.01
C PHE A 25 -0.49 -10.49 1.29
N ILE A 26 -0.72 -10.52 -0.03
CA ILE A 26 -0.71 -11.76 -0.81
C ILE A 26 0.66 -12.46 -0.72
N LEU A 27 1.75 -11.70 -0.81
CA LEU A 27 3.09 -12.26 -0.77
C LEU A 27 3.54 -12.65 0.65
N LEU A 28 3.06 -11.94 1.68
CA LEU A 28 3.40 -12.21 3.08
C LEU A 28 2.59 -13.37 3.69
N THR A 29 1.31 -13.49 3.34
CA THR A 29 0.36 -14.40 4.01
C THR A 29 0.83 -15.87 4.02
N PRO A 30 1.33 -16.45 2.91
CA PRO A 30 1.82 -17.82 2.91
C PRO A 30 2.91 -18.08 3.94
N SER A 31 3.86 -17.16 4.11
CA SER A 31 4.91 -17.29 5.13
C SER A 31 4.32 -17.36 6.54
N ILE A 32 3.28 -16.58 6.83
CA ILE A 32 2.59 -16.59 8.13
C ILE A 32 1.85 -17.92 8.32
N VAL A 33 1.15 -18.39 7.29
CA VAL A 33 0.41 -19.67 7.32
C VAL A 33 1.37 -20.83 7.58
N MET A 34 2.52 -20.87 6.92
CA MET A 34 3.55 -21.89 7.12
C MET A 34 4.02 -21.96 8.57
N ILE A 35 4.31 -20.80 9.18
CA ILE A 35 4.74 -20.70 10.58
C ILE A 35 3.64 -21.17 11.53
N ILE A 36 2.40 -20.72 11.35
CA ILE A 36 1.28 -21.04 12.27
C ILE A 36 0.85 -22.50 12.14
N LYS A 37 0.84 -23.04 10.92
CA LYS A 37 0.37 -24.40 10.64
C LYS A 37 1.47 -25.45 10.71
N GLY A 38 2.73 -25.03 10.81
CA GLY A 38 3.88 -25.93 10.80
C GLY A 38 3.97 -26.75 9.50
N VAL A 39 3.63 -26.14 8.36
CA VAL A 39 3.73 -26.78 7.05
C VAL A 39 4.97 -26.29 6.31
N ASP A 40 5.69 -27.22 5.68
CA ASP A 40 6.97 -26.94 5.02
C ASP A 40 6.82 -26.29 3.63
N GLN A 41 5.61 -26.33 3.06
CA GLN A 41 5.33 -25.75 1.74
C GLN A 41 3.90 -25.23 1.60
N VAL A 42 3.76 -24.15 0.83
CA VAL A 42 2.48 -23.60 0.36
C VAL A 42 2.60 -23.32 -1.13
N PHE A 43 1.63 -23.79 -1.94
CA PHE A 43 1.68 -23.76 -3.41
C PHE A 43 2.98 -24.36 -4.01
N GLY A 44 3.52 -25.40 -3.38
CA GLY A 44 4.76 -26.06 -3.82
C GLY A 44 6.04 -25.24 -3.58
N GLN A 45 5.96 -24.16 -2.81
CA GLN A 45 7.08 -23.30 -2.46
C GLN A 45 7.35 -23.34 -0.95
N GLY A 46 8.63 -23.37 -0.58
CA GLY A 46 9.09 -23.42 0.80
C GLY A 46 9.12 -22.06 1.51
N GLN A 47 9.50 -22.06 2.79
CA GLN A 47 9.46 -20.87 3.64
C GLN A 47 10.38 -19.76 3.13
N ASP A 48 11.59 -20.10 2.69
CA ASP A 48 12.56 -19.13 2.18
C ASP A 48 12.04 -18.38 0.95
N PHE A 49 11.31 -19.06 0.06
CA PHE A 49 10.69 -18.43 -1.10
C PHE A 49 9.63 -17.41 -0.66
N TRP A 50 8.70 -17.83 0.19
CA TRP A 50 7.63 -16.96 0.67
C TRP A 50 8.13 -15.80 1.52
N PHE A 51 9.19 -16.00 2.29
CA PHE A 51 9.85 -14.94 3.04
C PHE A 51 10.46 -13.88 2.11
N ARG A 52 11.20 -14.31 1.07
CA ARG A 52 11.74 -13.41 0.04
C ARG A 52 10.63 -12.71 -0.74
N ALA A 53 9.54 -13.41 -1.06
CA ALA A 53 8.36 -12.83 -1.69
C ALA A 53 7.72 -11.74 -0.81
N GLY A 54 7.58 -12.00 0.49
CA GLY A 54 7.11 -11.03 1.47
C GLY A 54 8.00 -9.78 1.54
N ILE A 55 9.33 -9.96 1.53
CA ILE A 55 10.30 -8.83 1.45
C ILE A 55 10.10 -8.04 0.16
N ALA A 56 9.97 -8.70 -0.99
CA ALA A 56 9.72 -8.03 -2.27
C ALA A 56 8.40 -7.21 -2.22
N GLY A 57 7.34 -7.80 -1.68
CA GLY A 57 6.07 -7.10 -1.44
C GLY A 57 6.21 -5.88 -0.52
N PHE A 58 7.01 -6.01 0.54
CA PHE A 58 7.28 -4.92 1.47
C PHE A 58 8.03 -3.77 0.79
N VAL A 59 9.06 -4.07 -0.01
CA VAL A 59 9.82 -3.07 -0.77
C VAL A 59 8.92 -2.32 -1.76
N ILE A 60 8.03 -3.04 -2.48
CA ILE A 60 7.05 -2.43 -3.38
C ILE A 60 6.11 -1.48 -2.61
N TYR A 61 5.56 -1.95 -1.48
CA TYR A 61 4.65 -1.15 -0.66
C TYR A 61 5.33 0.09 -0.05
N MET A 62 6.58 -0.05 0.40
CA MET A 62 7.40 1.06 0.87
C MET A 62 7.69 2.07 -0.22
N GLY A 63 8.09 1.60 -1.41
CA GLY A 63 8.29 2.46 -2.58
C GLY A 63 7.03 3.26 -2.93
N PHE A 64 5.87 2.60 -2.94
CA PHE A 64 4.59 3.29 -3.13
C PHE A 64 4.36 4.37 -2.06
N THR A 65 4.56 4.03 -0.79
CA THR A 65 4.36 4.95 0.34
C THR A 65 5.28 6.18 0.28
N ILE A 66 6.50 6.04 -0.23
CA ILE A 66 7.46 7.15 -0.31
C ILE A 66 7.20 8.01 -1.55
N PHE A 67 7.01 7.38 -2.72
CA PHE A 67 7.03 8.09 -4.00
C PHE A 67 5.65 8.48 -4.50
N LEU A 68 4.63 7.65 -4.26
CA LEU A 68 3.31 7.76 -4.87
C LEU A 68 2.20 8.18 -3.89
N TRP A 69 2.41 7.99 -2.59
CA TRP A 69 1.50 8.46 -1.54
C TRP A 69 1.64 9.97 -1.29
N LYS A 70 1.17 10.75 -2.26
CA LYS A 70 1.29 12.20 -2.28
C LYS A 70 -0.04 12.87 -2.50
N CYS A 71 -0.22 14.04 -1.90
CA CYS A 71 -1.36 14.89 -2.17
C CYS A 71 -1.32 15.36 -3.63
N PRO A 72 -2.40 15.20 -4.42
CA PRO A 72 -2.43 15.66 -5.80
C PRO A 72 -2.10 17.15 -5.99
N LYS A 73 -2.54 17.99 -5.03
CA LYS A 73 -2.38 19.45 -5.05
C LYS A 73 -0.98 19.92 -4.65
N CYS A 74 -0.48 19.51 -3.48
CA CYS A 74 0.79 20.01 -2.95
C CYS A 74 1.98 19.05 -3.10
N LYS A 75 1.74 17.83 -3.61
CA LYS A 75 2.73 16.75 -3.78
C LYS A 75 3.48 16.33 -2.51
N LYS A 76 3.02 16.79 -1.33
CA LYS A 76 3.54 16.39 -0.02
C LYS A 76 2.75 15.23 0.57
N PHE A 77 3.28 14.67 1.65
CA PHE A 77 2.61 13.62 2.43
C PHE A 77 1.21 14.08 2.86
N PRO A 78 0.14 13.40 2.42
CA PRO A 78 -1.23 13.82 2.70
C PRO A 78 -1.70 13.49 4.12
N GLY A 79 -0.98 12.61 4.83
CA GLY A 79 -1.33 12.10 6.17
C GLY A 79 -1.25 10.58 6.25
N ARG A 80 -1.59 10.02 7.42
CA ARG A 80 -1.74 8.57 7.65
C ARG A 80 -3.18 8.11 7.36
N GLY A 81 -3.37 6.83 7.01
CA GLY A 81 -4.70 6.20 6.81
C GLY A 81 -5.47 6.60 5.54
N TRP A 82 -6.23 5.68 4.95
CA TRP A 82 -6.85 5.89 3.62
C TRP A 82 -8.07 6.82 3.61
N PHE A 83 -8.79 6.95 4.72
CA PHE A 83 -10.11 7.62 4.80
C PHE A 83 -10.03 9.09 5.24
N ARG A 84 -9.02 9.82 4.79
CA ARG A 84 -8.85 11.22 5.19
C ARG A 84 -9.69 12.16 4.35
N LYS A 85 -10.29 13.14 5.03
CA LYS A 85 -11.06 14.23 4.41
C LYS A 85 -10.19 15.38 3.93
N GLU A 86 -9.06 15.63 4.59
CA GLU A 86 -8.21 16.79 4.31
C GLU A 86 -6.72 16.43 4.29
N CYS A 87 -5.94 17.20 3.53
CA CYS A 87 -4.49 17.07 3.47
C CYS A 87 -3.82 17.78 4.66
N GLN A 88 -3.06 17.05 5.47
CA GLN A 88 -2.32 17.63 6.61
C GLN A 88 -1.25 18.65 6.20
N SER A 89 -0.77 18.60 4.95
CA SER A 89 0.28 19.50 4.47
C SER A 89 -0.23 20.81 3.86
N CYS A 90 -1.47 20.86 3.36
CA CYS A 90 -1.98 22.03 2.63
C CYS A 90 -3.46 22.37 2.88
N GLY A 91 -4.14 21.63 3.76
CA GLY A 91 -5.54 21.86 4.15
C GLY A 91 -6.57 21.62 3.04
N THR A 92 -6.16 21.10 1.87
CA THR A 92 -7.11 20.86 0.79
C THR A 92 -7.96 19.62 1.08
N GLU A 93 -9.24 19.71 0.74
CA GLU A 93 -10.19 18.60 0.81
C GLU A 93 -9.84 17.49 -0.20
N LEU A 94 -9.83 16.24 0.29
CA LEU A 94 -9.37 15.04 -0.40
C LEU A 94 -10.49 14.00 -0.62
N SER A 95 -11.54 14.00 0.23
CA SER A 95 -12.72 13.14 0.10
C SER A 95 -13.97 13.89 0.52
#